data_AF-A0A0L7MER4-F1
#
_entry.id   AF-A0A0L7MER4-F1
#
_cell.length_a   1.000
_cell.length_b   1.000
_cell.length_c   1.000
_cell.angle_alpha   90.00
_cell.angle_beta   90.00
_cell.angle_gamma   90.00
#
_symmetry.space_group_name_H-M   'P 1'
#
loop_
_entity.id
_entity.type
_entity.pdbx_description
1 polymer ?
#
loop_
_entity_poly.entity_id
_entity_poly.type
_entity_poly.pdbx_seq_one_letter_code
_entity_poly.pdbx_strand_id
1 'polypeptide(L)' 'MARYVVQSSFTGAFLAPNPEDGQPRWVMLLRDAFALSDFETAAEMIADHVDPFHRAQIVDLAEV' A
#
# COMPACT_ATOMS: atom_id res chain seq x y z
N MET A 1 -4.80 12.00 -10.47
CA MET A 1 -4.43 12.23 -9.05
C MET A 1 -4.12 10.88 -8.44
N ALA A 2 -3.07 10.77 -7.61
CA ALA A 2 -2.76 9.54 -6.90
C ALA A 2 -3.94 9.19 -5.98
N ARG A 3 -4.49 7.98 -6.14
CA ARG A 3 -5.80 7.62 -5.60
C ARG A 3 -5.79 6.31 -4.83
N TYR A 4 -4.83 5.44 -5.10
CA TYR A 4 -4.81 4.09 -4.53
C TYR A 4 -3.82 4.00 -3.38
N VAL A 5 -4.18 3.28 -2.33
CA VAL A 5 -3.24 2.86 -1.28
C VAL A 5 -3.32 1.36 -1.10
N VAL A 6 -2.21 0.74 -0.71
CA VAL A 6 -2.20 -0.67 -0.34
C VAL A 6 -2.41 -0.78 1.17
N GLN A 7 -3.42 -1.52 1.59
CA GLN A 7 -3.73 -1.77 2.99
C GLN A 7 -3.64 -3.27 3.30
N SER A 8 -3.04 -3.62 4.44
CA SER A 8 -3.13 -4.98 4.97
C SER A 8 -4.52 -5.20 5.57
N SER A 9 -5.25 -6.19 5.06
CA SER A 9 -6.54 -6.59 5.64
C SER A 9 -6.39 -7.25 7.01
N PHE A 10 -5.20 -7.77 7.33
CA PHE A 10 -4.92 -8.44 8.59
C PHE A 10 -4.60 -7.45 9.73
N THR A 11 -3.75 -6.45 9.47
CA THR A 11 -3.29 -5.50 10.51
C THR A 11 -3.95 -4.13 10.43
N GLY A 12 -4.59 -3.79 9.29
CA GLY A 12 -5.11 -2.46 9.01
C GLY A 12 -4.04 -1.43 8.61
N ALA A 13 -2.76 -1.81 8.61
CA ALA A 13 -1.65 -0.94 8.23
C ALA A 13 -1.61 -0.69 6.72
N PHE A 14 -0.95 0.40 6.33
CA PHE A 14 -0.77 0.81 4.94
C PHE A 14 0.67 0.62 4.49
N LEU A 15 0.86 0.38 3.20
CA LEU A 15 2.18 0.24 2.62
C LEU A 15 2.79 1.61 2.32
N ALA A 16 4.06 1.78 2.66
CA ALA A 16 4.85 2.95 2.33
C ALA A 16 6.29 2.53 2.00
N PRO A 17 7.01 3.24 1.11
CA PRO A 17 8.44 3.04 0.97
C PRO A 17 9.14 3.58 2.23
N ASN A 18 10.15 2.86 2.67
CA ASN A 18 11.06 3.33 3.69
C ASN A 18 11.95 4.44 3.09
N PRO A 19 12.06 5.62 3.72
CA PRO A 19 12.84 6.73 3.17
C PRO A 19 14.34 6.46 3.05
N GLU A 20 14.88 5.48 3.78
CA GLU A 20 16.33 5.22 3.80
C GLU A 20 16.79 4.27 2.69
N ASP A 21 16.01 3.23 2.38
CA ASP A 21 16.39 2.17 1.44
C ASP A 21 15.34 1.90 0.34
N GLY A 22 14.19 2.57 0.39
CA GLY A 22 13.09 2.37 -0.56
C GLY A 22 12.32 1.07 -0.37
N GLN A 23 12.66 0.24 0.62
CA GLN A 23 11.97 -1.02 0.85
C GLN A 23 10.56 -0.81 1.39
N PRO A 24 9.61 -1.72 1.10
CA PRO A 24 8.27 -1.61 1.63
C PRO A 24 8.27 -1.73 3.15
N ARG A 25 7.61 -0.79 3.81
CA ARG A 25 7.31 -0.83 5.24
C ARG A 25 5.83 -0.61 5.48
N TRP A 26 5.35 -1.17 6.57
CA TRP A 26 3.97 -0.97 7.01
C TRP A 26 3.88 0.20 7.99
N VAL A 27 2.99 1.15 7.70
CA VAL A 27 2.71 2.32 8.53
C VAL A 27 1.26 2.30 9.00
N MET A 28 1.00 2.79 10.21
CA MET A 28 -0.34 2.72 10.80
C MET A 28 -1.28 3.83 10.33
N LEU A 29 -0.74 4.96 9.86
CA LEU A 29 -1.54 6.13 9.52
C LEU A 29 -1.63 6.30 8.01
N LEU A 30 -2.84 6.59 7.52
CA LEU A 30 -3.10 6.82 6.10
C LEU A 30 -2.26 7.98 5.52
N ARG A 31 -2.02 9.03 6.31
CA ARG A 31 -1.20 10.18 5.86
C ARG A 31 0.26 9.82 5.55
N ASP A 32 0.74 8.71 6.10
CA ASP A 32 2.11 8.23 5.92
C ASP A 32 2.16 7.14 4.82
N ALA A 33 1.00 6.73 4.30
CA ALA A 33 0.88 5.72 3.25
C ALA A 33 1.37 6.27 1.91
N PHE A 34 1.86 5.37 1.06
CA PHE A 34 2.21 5.73 -0.30
C PHE A 34 0.99 5.66 -1.21
N ALA A 35 0.63 6.82 -1.77
CA ALA A 35 -0.45 6.93 -2.74
C ALA A 35 0.06 6.65 -4.15
N LEU A 36 -0.55 5.65 -4.79
CA LEU A 36 -0.28 5.24 -6.16
C LEU A 36 -1.31 5.87 -7.11
N SER A 37 -0.86 6.21 -8.31
CA SER A 37 -1.72 6.77 -9.36
C SER A 37 -2.37 5.73 -10.26
N ASP A 38 -1.91 4.48 -10.18
CA ASP A 38 -2.32 3.40 -11.07
C ASP A 38 -2.57 2.12 -10.27
N PHE A 39 -3.60 1.38 -10.67
CA PHE A 39 -4.03 0.14 -10.02
C PHE A 39 -3.10 -1.04 -10.33
N GLU A 40 -2.61 -1.14 -11.57
CA GLU A 40 -1.73 -2.22 -12.00
C GLU A 40 -0.41 -2.16 -11.23
N THR A 41 0.17 -0.97 -11.08
CA THR A 41 1.38 -0.78 -10.25
C THR A 41 1.16 -1.18 -8.79
N ALA A 42 -0.03 -0.93 -8.24
CA ALA A 42 -0.36 -1.35 -6.88
C ALA A 42 -0.47 -2.89 -6.77
N ALA A 43 -1.04 -3.54 -7.78
CA ALA A 43 -1.15 -4.99 -7.84
C ALA A 43 0.22 -5.67 -8.00
N GLU A 44 1.08 -5.14 -8.87
CA GLU A 44 2.47 -5.62 -9.03
C GLU A 44 3.26 -5.46 -7.74
N MET A 45 3.13 -4.31 -7.06
CA MET A 45 3.81 -4.08 -5.77
C MET A 45 3.38 -5.08 -4.69
N ILE A 46 2.10 -5.45 -4.65
CA ILE A 46 1.61 -6.50 -3.74
C ILE A 46 2.22 -7.85 -4.12
N ALA A 47 2.22 -8.19 -5.40
CA ALA A 47 2.72 -9.48 -5.88
C ALA A 47 4.22 -9.66 -5.62
N ASP A 48 5.01 -8.61 -5.81
CA ASP A 48 6.47 -8.67 -5.73
C ASP A 48 7.02 -8.48 -4.31
N HIS A 49 6.30 -7.74 -3.46
CA HIS A 49 6.88 -7.24 -2.21
C HIS A 49 6.06 -7.50 -0.94
N VAL A 50 4.84 -8.03 -1.04
CA VAL A 50 3.98 -8.23 0.13
C VAL A 50 3.82 -9.70 0.46
N ASP A 51 4.09 -10.04 1.73
CA ASP A 51 3.83 -11.38 2.23
C ASP A 51 2.32 -11.71 2.20
N PRO A 52 1.91 -12.89 1.70
CA PRO A 52 0.50 -13.33 1.64
C PRO A 52 -0.24 -13.25 2.99
N PHE A 53 0.47 -13.35 4.12
CA PHE A 53 -0.06 -13.17 5.47
C PHE A 53 -0.84 -11.86 5.62
N HIS A 54 -0.35 -10.78 5.03
CA HIS A 54 -0.98 -9.46 5.16
C HIS A 54 -2.34 -9.37 4.48
N ARG A 55 -2.63 -10.27 3.53
CA ARG A 55 -3.82 -10.22 2.67
C ARG A 55 -4.04 -8.80 2.14
N ALA A 56 -3.00 -8.26 1.51
CA ALA A 56 -3.03 -6.87 1.07
C ALA A 56 -4.12 -6.63 0.03
N GLN A 57 -4.78 -5.49 0.15
CA GLN A 57 -5.85 -5.02 -0.72
C GLN A 57 -5.52 -3.61 -1.19
N ILE A 58 -5.99 -3.27 -2.39
CA ILE A 58 -5.87 -1.94 -2.97
C ILE A 58 -7.15 -1.17 -2.62
N VAL A 59 -6.98 0.00 -2.01
CA VAL A 59 -8.09 0.87 -1.61
C VAL A 59 -8.07 2.12 -2.49
N ASP A 60 -9.16 2.38 -3.22
CA ASP A 60 -9.39 3.65 -3.93
C ASP A 60 -9.88 4.69 -2.93
N LEU A 61 -9.08 5.73 -2.68
CA LEU A 61 -9.35 6.79 -1.73
C LEU A 61 -10.41 7.80 -2.15
N ALA A 62 -10.90 7.76 -3.38
CA ALA A 62 -11.93 8.70 -3.81
C ALA A 62 -13.18 8.04 -4.41
N GLU A 63 -13.34 6.75 -4.11
CA GLU A 63 -14.66 6.11 -3.93
C GLU A 63 -15.09 6.06 -2.44
N VAL A 64 -14.32 6.64 -1.52
CA VAL A 64 -14.61 6.68 -0.06
C VAL A 64 -15.35 7.95 0.35
#